data_AF-X1DTJ1-F1
#
_entry.id   AF-X1DTJ1-F1
#
_cell.length_a   1.000
_cell.length_b   1.000
_cell.length_c   1.000
_cell.angle_alpha   90.00
_cell.angle_beta   90.00
_cell.angle_gamma   90.00
#
_symmetry.space_group_name_H-M   'P 1'
#
loop_
_entity.id
_entity.type
_entity.pdbx_description
1 polymer ?
#
loop_
_entity_poly.entity_id
_entity_poly.type
_entity_poly.pdbx_seq_one_letter_code
_entity_poly.pdbx_strand_id
1 'polypeptide(L)'
;CVIGLSVLPGLELEEAPDRQELVEIVRPQIGAAKANDNKQLIRELQHVYVEQDCCICLDVSPNAVFYTCGHQCTHMGACSDTLTKCPLCRACITAKIAAEAVAN
;
A
#
# COMPACT_ATOMS: atom_id res chain seq x y z
N CYS A 1 -18.23 -4.68 -23.90
CA CYS A 1 -18.51 -4.13 -22.57
C CYS A 1 -19.31 -2.84 -22.75
N VAL A 2 -20.59 -2.85 -22.39
CA VAL A 2 -21.44 -1.65 -22.48
C VAL A 2 -21.22 -0.88 -21.18
N ILE A 3 -20.72 0.36 -21.28
CA ILE A 3 -20.47 1.21 -20.11
C ILE A 3 -21.84 1.67 -19.60
N GLY A 4 -22.30 1.04 -18.52
CA GLY A 4 -23.63 1.25 -17.91
C GLY A 4 -23.84 2.60 -17.20
N LEU A 5 -23.00 3.61 -17.47
CA LEU A 5 -23.21 4.96 -16.91
C LEU A 5 -24.38 5.70 -17.57
N SER A 6 -24.79 5.31 -18.78
CA SER A 6 -25.80 6.03 -19.57
C SER A 6 -27.27 5.79 -19.17
N VAL A 7 -27.54 4.91 -18.19
CA VAL A 7 -28.90 4.49 -17.81
C VAL A 7 -29.35 5.03 -16.45
N LEU A 8 -28.58 5.88 -15.78
CA LEU A 8 -28.96 6.42 -14.48
C LEU A 8 -29.82 7.69 -14.67
N PRO A 9 -31.14 7.66 -14.37
CA PRO A 9 -31.97 8.85 -14.49
C PRO A 9 -31.50 9.90 -13.48
N GLY A 10 -31.14 11.09 -13.96
CA GLY A 10 -30.64 12.20 -13.13
C GLY A 10 -29.13 12.23 -12.89
N LEU A 11 -28.34 11.42 -13.60
CA LEU A 11 -26.88 11.57 -13.59
C LEU A 11 -26.46 12.63 -14.62
N GLU A 12 -26.08 13.80 -14.12
CA GLU A 12 -25.50 14.88 -14.92
C GLU A 12 -23.98 14.88 -14.72
N LEU A 13 -23.23 14.85 -15.82
CA LEU A 13 -21.77 14.99 -15.79
C LEU A 13 -21.46 16.49 -15.81
N GLU A 14 -21.04 17.03 -14.68
CA GLU A 14 -20.54 18.40 -14.62
C GLU A 14 -19.19 18.53 -15.33
N GLU A 15 -18.88 19.76 -15.76
CA GLU A 15 -17.57 20.07 -16.34
C GLU A 15 -16.47 19.75 -15.32
N ALA A 16 -15.42 19.06 -15.77
CA ALA A 16 -14.32 18.75 -14.89
C ALA A 16 -13.66 20.06 -14.41
N PRO A 17 -13.45 20.23 -13.09
CA PRO A 17 -12.82 21.43 -12.56
C PRO A 17 -11.40 21.60 -13.13
N ASP A 18 -10.91 22.84 -13.12
CA ASP A 18 -9.57 23.14 -13.64
C ASP A 18 -8.48 22.37 -12.87
N ARG A 19 -7.36 22.08 -13.53
CA ARG A 19 -6.22 21.38 -12.90
C ARG A 19 -5.78 22.08 -11.61
N GLN A 20 -5.77 23.42 -11.59
CA GLN A 20 -5.34 24.17 -10.42
C GLN A 20 -6.31 23.98 -9.25
N GLU A 21 -7.61 24.01 -9.54
CA GLU A 21 -8.69 23.78 -8.58
C GLU A 21 -8.67 22.35 -8.03
N LEU A 22 -8.46 21.36 -8.90
CA LEU A 22 -8.24 19.96 -8.50
C LEU A 22 -7.06 19.81 -7.53
N VAL A 23 -5.94 20.48 -7.80
CA VAL A 23 -4.78 20.44 -6.91
C VAL A 23 -5.13 21.06 -5.55
N GLU A 24 -5.91 22.14 -5.51
CA GLU A 24 -6.35 22.75 -4.24
C GLU A 24 -7.28 21.85 -3.44
N ILE A 25 -8.20 21.14 -4.09
CA ILE A 25 -9.11 20.18 -3.45
C ILE A 25 -8.33 18.98 -2.88
N VAL A 26 -7.37 18.46 -3.63
CA VAL A 26 -6.63 17.23 -3.28
C VAL A 26 -5.49 17.49 -2.29
N ARG A 27 -4.86 18.68 -2.32
CA ARG A 27 -3.73 19.05 -1.45
C ARG A 27 -3.98 18.83 0.05
N PRO A 28 -5.11 19.24 0.66
CA PRO A 28 -5.37 18.97 2.07
C PRO A 28 -5.52 17.48 2.36
N GLN A 29 -6.08 16.69 1.43
CA GLN A 29 -6.21 15.23 1.59
C GLN A 29 -4.84 14.54 1.57
N ILE A 30 -3.96 14.93 0.65
CA ILE A 30 -2.57 14.45 0.62
C ILE A 30 -1.80 14.91 1.87
N GLY A 31 -2.01 16.16 2.30
CA GLY A 31 -1.40 16.70 3.51
C GLY A 31 -1.80 15.92 4.77
N ALA A 32 -3.09 15.62 4.91
CA ALA A 32 -3.62 14.78 5.99
C ALA A 32 -3.08 13.35 5.92
N ALA A 33 -2.99 12.74 4.72
CA ALA A 33 -2.42 11.42 4.54
C ALA A 33 -0.90 11.37 4.87
N LYS A 34 -0.15 12.43 4.58
CA LYS A 34 1.26 12.58 4.98
C LYS A 34 1.42 12.83 6.49
N ALA A 35 0.46 13.53 7.09
CA ALA A 35 0.46 13.83 8.52
C ALA A 35 -0.05 12.67 9.38
N ASN A 36 -0.81 11.74 8.79
CA ASN A 36 -1.22 10.55 9.51
C ASN A 36 -0.03 9.59 9.60
N ASP A 37 0.42 9.33 10.81
CA ASP A 37 1.49 8.39 11.09
C ASP A 37 1.23 7.05 10.37
N ASN A 38 2.30 6.36 9.97
CA ASN A 38 2.29 4.98 9.46
C ASN A 38 1.42 4.02 10.31
N LYS A 39 1.10 4.40 11.55
CA LYS A 39 0.15 3.74 12.45
C LYS A 39 -1.24 3.52 11.84
N GLN A 40 -1.78 4.43 11.04
CA GLN A 40 -3.09 4.18 10.42
C GLN A 40 -3.00 3.00 9.44
N LEU A 41 -1.94 2.97 8.62
CA LEU A 41 -1.68 1.88 7.70
C LEU A 41 -1.55 0.56 8.49
N ILE A 42 -0.73 0.52 9.54
CA ILE A 42 -0.56 -0.69 10.34
C ILE A 42 -1.88 -1.24 10.90
N ARG A 43 -2.85 -0.38 11.25
CA ARG A 43 -4.19 -0.83 11.71
C ARG A 43 -5.01 -1.53 10.63
N GLU A 44 -4.75 -1.29 9.35
CA GLU A 44 -5.44 -1.95 8.24
C GLU A 44 -4.91 -3.37 7.99
N LEU A 45 -3.75 -3.73 8.54
CA LEU A 45 -3.23 -5.09 8.49
C LEU A 45 -4.03 -6.01 9.42
N GLN A 46 -4.73 -7.00 8.86
CA GLN A 46 -5.46 -8.00 9.65
C GLN A 46 -4.51 -8.91 10.45
N HIS A 47 -3.37 -9.27 9.87
CA HIS A 47 -2.41 -10.19 10.46
C HIS A 47 -1.02 -10.02 9.84
N VAL A 48 0.03 -10.26 10.62
CA VAL A 48 1.43 -10.27 10.17
C VAL A 48 1.97 -11.68 10.22
N TYR A 49 2.43 -12.20 9.08
CA TYR A 49 3.03 -13.53 8.97
C TYR A 49 4.54 -13.39 8.98
N VAL A 50 5.21 -13.95 9.98
CA VAL A 50 6.66 -13.80 10.18
C VAL A 50 7.37 -15.09 9.81
N GLU A 51 8.24 -15.01 8.80
CA GLU A 51 9.17 -16.09 8.47
C GLU A 51 10.46 -15.95 9.30
N GLN A 52 11.13 -17.08 9.55
CA GLN A 52 12.38 -17.08 10.33
C GLN A 52 13.55 -16.47 9.54
N ASP A 53 13.65 -16.82 8.26
CA ASP A 53 14.74 -16.42 7.38
C ASP A 53 14.20 -15.72 6.13
N CYS A 54 15.01 -14.81 5.55
CA CYS A 54 14.68 -14.21 4.26
C CYS A 54 14.56 -15.31 3.20
N CYS A 55 13.38 -15.47 2.61
CA CYS A 55 13.10 -16.54 1.64
C CYS A 55 13.82 -16.36 0.28
N ILE A 56 14.68 -15.34 0.15
CA ILE A 56 15.46 -15.06 -1.07
C ILE A 56 16.94 -15.36 -0.84
N CYS A 57 17.58 -14.71 0.13
CA CYS A 57 19.01 -14.89 0.38
C CYS A 57 19.32 -15.96 1.42
N LEU A 58 18.37 -16.30 2.29
CA LEU A 58 18.52 -17.24 3.41
C LEU A 58 19.70 -16.90 4.35
N ASP A 59 20.12 -15.63 4.37
CA ASP A 59 21.30 -15.16 5.11
C ASP A 59 20.93 -14.17 6.23
N VAL A 60 19.95 -13.30 5.96
CA VAL A 60 19.51 -12.26 6.89
C VAL A 60 18.06 -12.50 7.29
N SER A 61 17.74 -12.30 8.57
CA SER A 61 16.36 -12.37 9.05
C SER A 61 15.47 -11.32 8.38
N PRO A 62 14.21 -11.66 8.04
CA PRO A 62 13.33 -10.75 7.34
C PRO A 62 12.88 -9.63 8.27
N ASN A 63 12.93 -8.39 7.79
CA ASN A 63 12.52 -7.19 8.52
C ASN A 63 11.63 -6.24 7.68
N ALA A 64 11.18 -6.69 6.50
CA ALA A 64 10.24 -5.97 5.65
C ALA A 64 8.87 -6.64 5.68
N VAL A 65 7.84 -5.92 6.12
CA VAL A 65 6.43 -6.35 6.07
C VAL A 65 5.77 -5.75 4.83
N PHE A 66 5.14 -6.57 3.99
CA PHE A 66 4.40 -6.07 2.83
C PHE A 66 2.98 -5.62 3.19
N TYR A 67 2.67 -4.35 2.98
CA TYR A 67 1.47 -3.68 3.52
C TYR A 67 0.12 -4.32 3.14
N THR A 68 -0.01 -4.85 1.92
CA THR A 68 -1.30 -5.38 1.44
C THR A 68 -1.58 -6.81 1.89
N CYS A 69 -0.57 -7.54 2.37
CA CYS A 69 -0.70 -8.96 2.68
C CYS A 69 -0.08 -9.39 4.01
N GLY A 70 0.66 -8.51 4.69
CA GLY A 70 1.24 -8.75 6.01
C GLY A 70 2.41 -9.73 6.06
N HIS A 71 2.94 -10.21 4.93
CA HIS A 71 4.06 -11.16 4.97
C HIS A 71 5.40 -10.46 5.22
N GLN A 72 6.11 -10.93 6.25
CA GLN A 72 7.49 -10.60 6.60
C GLN A 72 8.39 -11.77 6.22
N CYS A 73 8.77 -11.81 4.94
CA CYS A 73 9.55 -12.91 4.36
C CYS A 73 10.85 -12.48 3.69
N THR A 74 11.15 -11.18 3.64
CA THR A 74 12.39 -10.65 3.05
C THR A 74 12.95 -9.52 3.90
N HIS A 75 14.21 -9.18 3.68
CA HIS A 75 14.86 -8.05 4.35
C HIS A 75 14.89 -6.78 3.47
N MET A 76 14.82 -5.63 4.13
CA MET A 76 14.99 -4.30 3.55
C MET A 76 16.41 -4.09 3.01
N GLY A 77 16.57 -3.15 2.08
CA GLY A 77 17.87 -2.71 1.57
C GLY A 77 18.52 -3.65 0.54
N ALA A 78 17.87 -4.77 0.19
CA ALA A 78 18.24 -5.57 -0.98
C ALA A 78 17.09 -6.47 -1.47
N CYS A 79 16.82 -7.58 -0.78
CA CYS A 79 15.93 -8.63 -1.30
C CYS A 79 14.50 -8.14 -1.52
N SER A 80 13.99 -7.24 -0.67
CA SER A 80 12.65 -6.70 -0.85
C SER A 80 12.57 -5.67 -1.98
N ASP A 81 13.66 -4.98 -2.32
CA ASP A 81 13.69 -3.80 -3.21
C ASP A 81 13.53 -4.14 -4.68
N THR A 82 13.85 -5.37 -5.06
CA THR A 82 13.69 -5.87 -6.42
C THR A 82 12.30 -6.48 -6.68
N LEU A 83 11.45 -6.59 -5.64
CA LEU A 83 10.17 -7.29 -5.72
C LEU A 83 9.00 -6.36 -5.99
N THR A 84 8.15 -6.78 -6.92
CA THR A 84 6.85 -6.16 -7.20
C THR A 84 5.67 -6.96 -6.63
N LYS A 85 5.91 -8.23 -6.26
CA LYS A 85 4.91 -9.14 -5.71
C LYS A 85 5.51 -9.91 -4.54
N CYS A 86 4.68 -10.20 -3.54
CA CYS A 86 5.07 -11.03 -2.39
C CYS A 86 5.45 -12.45 -2.87
N PRO A 87 6.62 -13.01 -2.48
CA PRO A 87 7.02 -14.36 -2.85
C PRO A 87 6.06 -15.46 -2.33
N LEU A 88 5.41 -15.22 -1.19
CA LEU A 88 4.56 -16.21 -0.53
C LEU A 88 3.14 -16.24 -1.09
N CYS A 89 2.50 -15.07 -1.23
CA CYS A 89 1.08 -14.99 -1.62
C CYS A 89 0.82 -14.33 -2.98
N ARG A 90 1.86 -13.82 -3.65
CA ARG A 90 1.81 -13.15 -4.96
C ARG A 90 0.99 -11.85 -5.01
N ALA A 91 0.53 -11.34 -3.87
CA ALA A 91 -0.09 -10.01 -3.78
C ALA A 91 0.87 -8.92 -4.25
N CYS A 92 0.32 -7.89 -4.91
CA CYS A 92 1.12 -6.75 -5.37
C CYS A 92 1.67 -5.96 -4.17
N ILE A 93 2.96 -5.64 -4.21
CA ILE A 93 3.63 -4.85 -3.18
C ILE A 93 3.45 -3.37 -3.54
N THR A 94 2.57 -2.68 -2.82
CA THR A 94 2.34 -1.24 -2.98
C THR A 94 3.12 -0.41 -1.97
N ALA A 95 3.38 -0.97 -0.79
CA ALA A 95 4.17 -0.36 0.27
C ALA A 95 4.83 -1.44 1.13
N LYS A 96 5.91 -1.04 1.80
CA LYS A 96 6.67 -1.87 2.73
C LYS A 96 6.78 -1.13 4.06
N ILE A 97 6.65 -1.87 5.15
CA ILE A 97 6.74 -1.34 6.50
C ILE A 97 7.90 -2.06 7.19
N ALA A 98 8.73 -1.31 7.92
CA ALA A 98 9.79 -1.90 8.71
C ALA A 98 9.16 -2.69 9.88
N ALA A 99 9.63 -3.92 10.13
CA ALA A 99 9.02 -4.83 11.10
C ALA A 99 8.92 -4.22 12.52
N GLU A 100 9.91 -3.44 12.93
CA GLU A 100 9.94 -2.72 14.20
C GLU A 100 8.81 -1.70 14.37
N ALA A 101 8.27 -1.18 13.26
CA ALA A 101 7.15 -0.24 13.30
C ALA A 101 5.81 -0.96 13.50
N VAL A 102 5.72 -2.26 13.21
CA VAL A 102 4.49 -3.06 13.31
C VAL A 102 4.33 -3.74 14.68
N ALA A 103 5.44 -3.99 15.37
CA ALA A 103 5.45 -4.70 16.66
C ALA A 103 5.09 -3.82 17.88
N ASN A 104 4.86 -2.52 17.71
CA ASN A 104 4.55 -1.56 18.78
C ASN A 104 3.12 -1.00 18.71
#